data_AF-A0AAW1NEK9-F1
#
_entry.id   AF-A0AAW1NEK9-F1
#
_cell.length_a   1.000
_cell.length_b   1.000
_cell.length_c   1.000
_cell.angle_alpha   90.00
_cell.angle_beta   90.00
_cell.angle_gamma   90.00
#
_symmetry.space_group_name_H-M   'P 1'
#
loop_
_entity.id
_entity.type
_entity.pdbx_description
1 polymer ?
#
loop_
_entity_poly.entity_id
_entity_poly.type
_entity_poly.pdbx_seq_one_letter_code
_entity_poly.pdbx_strand_id
1 'polypeptide(L)'
;MAGLFLAWVMAEAQTYSPPHTYYSSPPPTQTPPTASLSKKQPPVSPPAKKYTPPPPPSKKNTPPPKKNTPPPPPPPSKKPSTPTWPSPPPPPTNVPTPPSTTPIWPSSPPPPSSTVEAKKVRCKNKAYSTCYFRQFTCPADCPNSCDVDCHTCSPVCDCNKPGAVCQEPRFIGADGLTFYFHGKKDRNFCLVSDPNLHINAHFIGKRNPTMGRDFTWVQSLGILFDNHYIYIGARKTAMWNDAIDRLTLSFDRPQRD
;
A
#
# COMPACT_ATOMS: atom_id res chain seq x y z
N MET A 1 10.40 22.48 -12.89
CA MET A 1 9.01 22.49 -12.38
C MET A 1 8.27 21.20 -12.75
N ALA A 2 8.68 20.04 -12.22
CA ALA A 2 8.00 18.77 -12.45
C ALA A 2 8.03 17.82 -11.22
N GLY A 3 8.43 18.36 -10.05
CA GLY A 3 8.60 17.62 -8.80
C GLY A 3 7.50 17.85 -7.77
N LEU A 4 6.36 18.46 -8.15
CA LEU A 4 5.31 18.91 -7.22
C LEU A 4 3.94 18.26 -7.42
N PHE A 5 3.76 17.35 -8.37
CA PHE A 5 2.42 16.92 -8.80
C PHE A 5 1.98 15.50 -8.44
N LEU A 6 2.80 14.69 -7.75
CA LEU A 6 2.37 13.35 -7.30
C LEU A 6 2.06 13.24 -5.80
N ALA A 7 2.46 14.21 -4.97
CA ALA A 7 2.01 14.28 -3.57
C ALA A 7 0.51 14.61 -3.44
N TRP A 8 -0.16 14.95 -4.55
CA TRP A 8 -1.59 15.27 -4.60
C TRP A 8 -2.48 14.02 -4.78
N VAL A 9 -1.97 12.91 -5.32
CA VAL A 9 -2.81 11.79 -5.80
C VAL A 9 -3.35 10.87 -4.69
N MET A 10 -3.00 11.06 -3.41
CA MET A 10 -3.62 10.32 -2.29
C MET A 10 -4.21 11.20 -1.18
N ALA A 11 -4.16 12.54 -1.29
CA ALA A 11 -4.57 13.44 -0.21
C ALA A 11 -5.95 14.10 -0.38
N GLU A 12 -6.62 13.99 -1.52
CA GLU A 12 -7.94 14.63 -1.74
C GLU A 12 -9.00 13.64 -2.21
N ALA A 13 -9.36 12.70 -1.32
CA ALA A 13 -10.62 11.97 -1.41
C ALA A 13 -11.66 12.44 -0.38
N GLN A 14 -11.38 13.48 0.41
CA GLN A 14 -12.32 14.04 1.37
C GLN A 14 -12.41 15.56 1.19
N THR A 15 -13.63 16.02 0.93
CA THR A 15 -14.08 17.41 0.77
C THR A 15 -13.93 18.06 -0.61
N TYR A 16 -14.65 17.53 -1.61
CA TYR A 16 -15.27 18.40 -2.60
C TYR A 16 -16.73 18.00 -2.80
N SER A 17 -17.65 18.80 -2.25
CA SER A 17 -19.07 18.77 -2.63
C SER A 17 -19.25 19.76 -3.79
N PRO A 18 -19.60 19.30 -5.01
CA PRO A 18 -19.88 20.23 -6.10
C PRO A 18 -21.23 20.93 -5.87
N PRO A 19 -21.39 22.18 -6.34
CA PRO A 19 -22.65 22.90 -6.24
C PRO A 19 -23.73 22.22 -7.12
N HIS A 20 -24.94 22.13 -6.58
CA HIS A 20 -26.14 21.70 -7.29
C HIS A 20 -26.34 22.57 -8.54
N THR A 21 -26.12 21.98 -9.72
CA THR A 21 -26.57 22.55 -10.99
C THR A 21 -27.73 21.70 -11.49
N TYR A 22 -28.88 22.35 -11.65
CA TYR A 22 -30.07 21.78 -12.26
C TYR A 22 -29.78 21.39 -13.71
N TYR A 23 -29.72 20.09 -13.99
CA TYR A 23 -29.78 19.58 -15.35
C TYR A 23 -31.21 19.13 -15.66
N SER A 24 -31.82 19.77 -16.65
CA SER A 24 -33.06 19.33 -17.29
C SER A 24 -32.84 17.97 -17.95
N SER A 25 -33.79 17.06 -17.76
CA SER A 25 -33.77 15.71 -18.34
C SER A 25 -33.79 15.75 -19.87
N PRO A 26 -32.96 14.94 -20.56
CA PRO A 26 -33.10 14.76 -22.00
C PRO A 26 -34.33 13.90 -22.32
N PRO A 27 -34.97 14.10 -23.50
CA PRO A 27 -36.14 13.34 -23.91
C PRO A 27 -35.82 11.87 -24.20
N PRO A 28 -36.80 10.96 -24.11
CA PRO A 28 -36.58 9.53 -24.31
C PRO A 28 -36.24 9.22 -25.78
N THR A 29 -35.09 8.59 -25.99
CA THR A 29 -34.67 8.07 -27.30
C THR A 29 -35.52 6.84 -27.66
N GLN A 30 -36.22 6.91 -28.79
CA GLN A 30 -36.98 5.81 -29.37
C GLN A 30 -36.04 4.72 -29.89
N THR A 31 -36.36 3.46 -29.59
CA THR A 31 -35.63 2.27 -30.04
C THR A 31 -36.09 1.87 -31.45
N PRO A 32 -35.18 1.66 -32.44
CA PRO A 32 -35.54 1.09 -33.73
C PRO A 32 -35.84 -0.42 -33.63
N PRO A 33 -36.65 -0.99 -34.54
CA PRO A 33 -37.08 -2.38 -34.46
C PRO A 33 -35.95 -3.36 -34.79
N THR A 34 -35.95 -4.48 -34.06
CA THR A 34 -35.02 -5.59 -34.18
C THR A 34 -35.12 -6.27 -35.55
N ALA A 35 -34.03 -6.28 -36.31
CA ALA A 35 -33.91 -7.14 -37.48
C ALA A 35 -33.60 -8.59 -37.05
N SER A 36 -34.48 -9.51 -37.47
CA SER A 36 -34.36 -10.95 -37.27
C SER A 36 -33.18 -11.51 -38.09
N LEU A 37 -32.15 -12.01 -37.41
CA LEU A 37 -31.09 -12.82 -38.02
C LEU A 37 -31.32 -14.30 -37.69
N SER A 38 -31.50 -15.06 -38.76
CA SER A 38 -31.80 -16.49 -38.79
C SER A 38 -30.69 -17.32 -38.13
N LYS A 39 -31.08 -18.17 -37.17
CA LYS A 39 -30.19 -19.11 -36.47
C LYS A 39 -29.69 -20.19 -37.45
N LYS A 40 -28.38 -20.31 -37.66
CA LYS A 40 -27.76 -21.57 -38.11
C LYS A 40 -27.35 -22.38 -36.88
N GLN A 41 -27.92 -23.58 -36.79
CA GLN A 41 -27.72 -24.56 -35.73
C GLN A 41 -26.34 -25.24 -35.86
N PRO A 42 -25.55 -25.38 -34.78
CA PRO A 42 -24.36 -26.23 -34.76
C PRO A 42 -24.74 -27.72 -34.79
N PRO A 43 -23.85 -28.62 -35.28
CA PRO A 43 -24.14 -30.04 -35.36
C PRO A 43 -24.30 -30.67 -33.97
N VAL A 44 -25.33 -31.53 -33.86
CA VAL A 44 -25.70 -32.26 -32.66
C VAL A 44 -24.59 -33.26 -32.28
N SER A 45 -24.06 -33.15 -31.07
CA SER A 45 -23.17 -34.16 -30.48
C SER A 45 -23.96 -35.44 -30.15
N PRO A 46 -23.35 -36.64 -30.30
CA PRO A 46 -24.03 -37.91 -30.00
C PRO A 46 -24.34 -38.05 -28.49
N PRO A 47 -25.37 -38.83 -28.12
CA PRO A 47 -25.82 -38.93 -26.73
C PRO A 47 -24.77 -39.64 -25.86
N ALA A 48 -24.51 -39.06 -24.69
CA ALA A 48 -23.62 -39.62 -23.68
C ALA A 48 -24.11 -41.00 -23.21
N LYS A 49 -23.22 -41.99 -23.23
CA LYS A 49 -23.45 -43.31 -22.63
C LYS A 49 -23.65 -43.14 -21.12
N LYS A 50 -24.78 -43.60 -20.58
CA LYS A 50 -25.04 -43.67 -19.14
C LYS A 50 -24.05 -44.65 -18.50
N TYR A 51 -23.07 -44.14 -17.77
CA TYR A 51 -22.26 -44.93 -16.85
C TYR A 51 -23.02 -45.07 -15.54
N THR A 52 -23.44 -46.29 -15.22
CA THR A 52 -23.85 -46.68 -13.86
C THR A 52 -22.60 -46.94 -13.02
N PRO A 53 -22.45 -46.34 -11.82
CA PRO A 53 -21.34 -46.66 -10.93
C PRO A 53 -21.48 -48.10 -10.40
N PRO A 54 -20.37 -48.82 -10.15
CA PRO A 54 -20.42 -50.13 -9.54
C PRO A 54 -20.85 -50.04 -8.06
N PRO A 55 -21.49 -51.09 -7.51
CA PRO A 55 -21.93 -51.11 -6.12
C PRO A 55 -20.75 -51.08 -5.14
N PRO A 56 -20.93 -50.51 -3.94
CA PRO A 56 -19.86 -50.42 -2.94
C PRO A 56 -19.50 -51.82 -2.42
N PRO A 57 -18.21 -52.08 -2.11
CA PRO A 57 -17.80 -53.36 -1.57
C PRO A 57 -18.33 -53.58 -0.14
N SER A 58 -18.82 -54.79 0.12
CA SER A 58 -19.30 -55.25 1.42
C SER A 58 -18.25 -55.06 2.53
N LYS A 59 -18.69 -54.45 3.63
CA LYS A 59 -17.88 -54.23 4.85
C LYS A 59 -17.43 -55.58 5.43
N LYS A 60 -16.13 -55.85 5.40
CA LYS A 60 -15.51 -56.88 6.25
C LYS A 60 -15.26 -56.27 7.64
N ASN A 61 -15.77 -56.95 8.67
CA ASN A 61 -15.52 -56.63 10.08
C ASN A 61 -14.01 -56.62 10.36
N THR A 62 -13.48 -55.46 10.75
CA THR A 62 -12.09 -55.30 11.20
C THR A 62 -12.09 -55.22 12.74
N PRO A 63 -11.13 -55.83 13.46
CA PRO A 63 -11.08 -55.77 14.92
C PRO A 63 -10.79 -54.34 15.42
N PRO A 64 -11.13 -54.01 16.69
CA PRO A 64 -10.98 -52.66 17.21
C PRO A 64 -9.51 -52.22 17.28
N PRO A 65 -9.22 -50.92 17.09
CA PRO A 65 -7.85 -50.42 17.07
C PRO A 65 -7.23 -50.52 18.47
N LYS A 66 -6.01 -51.07 18.53
CA LYS A 66 -5.18 -50.98 19.73
C LYS A 66 -4.88 -49.51 20.02
N LYS A 67 -5.11 -49.06 21.26
CA LYS A 67 -4.67 -47.75 21.76
C LYS A 67 -3.15 -47.69 21.65
N ASN A 68 -2.65 -46.95 20.66
CA ASN A 68 -1.25 -46.53 20.64
C ASN A 68 -1.12 -45.29 21.53
N THR A 69 -0.52 -45.47 22.69
CA THR A 69 -0.05 -44.37 23.52
C THR A 69 1.05 -43.63 22.76
N PRO A 70 1.02 -42.29 22.65
CA PRO A 70 2.10 -41.54 22.02
C PRO A 70 3.42 -41.77 22.77
N PRO A 71 4.56 -41.90 22.08
CA PRO A 71 5.85 -41.93 22.74
C PRO A 71 6.11 -40.59 23.45
N PRO A 72 6.86 -40.59 24.58
CA PRO A 72 7.20 -39.37 25.29
C PRO A 72 7.99 -38.40 24.40
N PRO A 73 7.87 -37.08 24.63
CA PRO A 73 8.57 -36.08 23.84
C PRO A 73 10.09 -36.26 23.97
N PRO A 74 10.84 -36.00 22.89
CA PRO A 74 12.30 -36.05 22.95
C PRO A 74 12.85 -35.01 23.93
N PRO A 75 14.01 -35.28 24.55
CA PRO A 75 14.66 -34.32 25.44
C PRO A 75 14.97 -33.01 24.70
N PRO A 76 14.96 -31.86 25.41
CA PRO A 76 15.19 -30.56 24.79
C PRO A 76 16.55 -30.55 24.08
N SER A 77 16.50 -30.37 22.77
CA SER A 77 17.68 -30.23 21.93
C SER A 77 18.51 -29.05 22.42
N LYS A 78 19.78 -29.29 22.74
CA LYS A 78 20.73 -28.21 23.07
C LYS A 78 20.75 -27.24 21.88
N LYS A 79 20.34 -26.00 22.14
CA LYS A 79 20.39 -24.88 21.19
C LYS A 79 21.81 -24.84 20.58
N PRO A 80 21.97 -24.91 19.25
CA PRO A 80 23.28 -24.69 18.65
C PRO A 80 23.78 -23.32 19.08
N SER A 81 24.94 -23.30 19.74
CA SER A 81 25.67 -22.08 20.05
C SER A 81 25.91 -21.34 18.73
N THR A 82 25.32 -20.16 18.61
CA THR A 82 25.63 -19.18 17.57
C THR A 82 27.16 -19.02 17.49
N PRO A 83 27.77 -19.13 16.31
CA PRO A 83 29.19 -18.84 16.17
C PRO A 83 29.41 -17.36 16.48
N THR A 84 30.08 -17.10 17.60
CA THR A 84 30.52 -15.76 17.97
C THR A 84 31.61 -15.36 17.00
N TRP A 85 31.26 -14.63 15.96
CA TRP A 85 32.25 -13.97 15.11
C TRP A 85 32.98 -12.92 15.96
N PRO A 86 34.33 -12.91 15.99
CA PRO A 86 35.05 -11.83 16.64
C PRO A 86 34.70 -10.52 15.94
N SER A 87 34.31 -9.51 16.72
CA SER A 87 34.11 -8.16 16.22
C SER A 87 35.40 -7.70 15.52
N PRO A 88 35.32 -7.10 14.32
CA PRO A 88 36.49 -6.52 13.69
C PRO A 88 37.09 -5.44 14.60
N PRO A 89 38.43 -5.32 14.66
CA PRO A 89 39.08 -4.29 15.46
C PRO A 89 38.61 -2.90 15.00
N PRO A 90 38.49 -1.93 15.93
CA PRO A 90 38.18 -0.56 15.55
C PRO A 90 39.23 -0.04 14.56
N PRO A 91 38.83 0.74 13.54
CA PRO A 91 39.78 1.33 12.61
C PRO A 91 40.76 2.25 13.36
N PRO A 92 42.04 2.30 12.94
CA PRO A 92 43.05 3.13 13.59
C PRO A 92 42.66 4.62 13.53
N THR A 93 42.69 5.28 14.69
CA THR A 93 42.22 6.66 14.93
C THR A 93 43.14 7.76 14.39
N ASN A 94 44.10 7.43 13.51
CA ASN A 94 45.10 8.39 13.01
C ASN A 94 44.92 8.68 11.52
N VAL A 95 43.74 9.16 11.13
CA VAL A 95 43.56 9.84 9.85
C VAL A 95 43.57 11.35 10.12
N PRO A 96 44.55 12.12 9.60
CA PRO A 96 44.52 13.57 9.67
C PRO A 96 43.23 14.07 9.00
N THR A 97 42.43 14.84 9.74
CA THR A 97 41.22 15.48 9.24
C THR A 97 41.57 16.35 8.03
N PRO A 98 41.10 16.05 6.82
CA PRO A 98 41.24 16.99 5.72
C PRO A 98 40.40 18.23 6.04
N PRO A 99 40.86 19.44 5.66
CA PRO A 99 40.10 20.66 5.89
C PRO A 99 38.70 20.51 5.27
N SER A 100 37.68 20.67 6.11
CA SER A 100 36.27 20.67 5.71
C SER A 100 36.01 21.87 4.80
N THR A 101 36.25 21.68 3.51
CA THR A 101 35.70 22.55 2.48
C THR A 101 34.29 22.07 2.23
N THR A 102 33.37 22.53 3.08
CA THR A 102 31.94 22.35 2.84
C THR A 102 31.63 23.01 1.50
N PRO A 103 31.20 22.29 0.46
CA PRO A 103 30.72 22.95 -0.75
C PRO A 103 29.48 23.74 -0.35
N ILE A 104 29.55 25.07 -0.51
CA ILE A 104 28.42 25.98 -0.34
C ILE A 104 27.45 25.64 -1.48
N TRP A 105 26.51 24.74 -1.22
CA TRP A 105 25.34 24.61 -2.06
C TRP A 105 24.52 25.90 -1.91
N PRO A 106 24.07 26.53 -3.00
CA PRO A 106 23.18 27.67 -2.90
C PRO A 106 21.97 27.23 -2.08
N SER A 107 21.77 27.91 -0.95
CA SER A 107 20.58 27.79 -0.12
C SER A 107 19.37 27.84 -1.03
N SER A 108 18.52 26.81 -0.93
CA SER A 108 17.22 26.84 -1.58
C SER A 108 16.54 28.14 -1.16
N PRO A 109 15.97 28.93 -2.09
CA PRO A 109 15.29 30.15 -1.73
C PRO A 109 14.22 29.82 -0.68
N PRO A 110 14.07 30.64 0.37
CA PRO A 110 12.99 30.45 1.33
C PRO A 110 11.67 30.36 0.55
N PRO A 111 10.77 29.42 0.91
CA PRO A 111 9.45 29.39 0.29
C PRO A 111 8.84 30.80 0.39
N PRO A 112 8.13 31.27 -0.65
CA PRO A 112 7.54 32.59 -0.63
C PRO A 112 6.74 32.73 0.66
N SER A 113 7.05 33.78 1.42
CA SER A 113 6.32 34.19 2.62
C SER A 113 4.91 34.60 2.21
N SER A 114 4.11 33.60 1.89
CA SER A 114 2.67 33.68 2.04
C SER A 114 2.45 33.42 3.52
N THR A 115 2.01 34.45 4.23
CA THR A 115 1.52 34.33 5.61
C THR A 115 0.24 33.51 5.57
N VAL A 116 0.37 32.20 5.35
CA VAL A 116 -0.72 31.26 5.50
C VAL A 116 -0.89 31.11 7.00
N GLU A 117 -1.95 31.70 7.54
CA GLU A 117 -2.28 31.59 8.95
C GLU A 117 -2.43 30.10 9.30
N ALA A 118 -1.57 29.60 10.19
CA ALA A 118 -1.56 28.19 10.53
C ALA A 118 -2.84 27.80 11.29
N LYS A 119 -3.51 26.76 10.80
CA LYS A 119 -4.72 26.18 11.38
C LYS A 119 -4.49 25.83 12.86
N LYS A 120 -5.48 26.15 13.69
CA LYS A 120 -5.52 25.70 15.09
C LYS A 120 -6.29 24.40 15.22
N VAL A 121 -5.71 23.45 15.94
CA VAL A 121 -6.25 22.10 16.14
C VAL A 121 -6.33 21.78 17.63
N ARG A 122 -7.14 20.77 17.98
CA ARG A 122 -7.36 20.36 19.38
C ARG A 122 -7.68 18.87 19.48
N CYS A 123 -7.25 18.25 20.58
CA CYS A 123 -7.68 16.89 20.92
C CYS A 123 -9.16 16.90 21.33
N LYS A 124 -9.98 16.04 20.69
CA LYS A 124 -11.42 15.89 20.98
C LYS A 124 -11.73 14.66 21.86
N ASN A 125 -10.73 13.87 22.23
CA ASN A 125 -10.93 12.66 23.01
C ASN A 125 -10.88 12.98 24.52
N LYS A 126 -12.01 12.76 25.22
CA LYS A 126 -12.16 13.02 26.66
C LYS A 126 -11.31 12.10 27.54
N ALA A 127 -10.84 10.96 27.04
CA ALA A 127 -9.99 10.04 27.79
C ALA A 127 -8.64 10.66 28.16
N TYR A 128 -8.18 11.66 27.40
CA TYR A 128 -6.92 12.38 27.64
C TYR A 128 -7.20 13.74 28.30
N SER A 129 -7.62 13.71 29.56
CA SER A 129 -8.09 14.90 30.30
C SER A 129 -7.11 16.08 30.32
N THR A 130 -5.81 15.80 30.39
CA THR A 130 -4.74 16.81 30.38
C THR A 130 -4.56 17.49 29.03
N CYS A 131 -4.94 16.82 27.94
CA CYS A 131 -4.83 17.31 26.57
C CYS A 131 -6.16 17.79 25.98
N TYR A 132 -7.28 17.35 26.56
CA TYR A 132 -8.62 17.55 26.04
C TYR A 132 -8.89 19.04 25.80
N PHE A 133 -9.27 19.36 24.57
CA PHE A 133 -9.64 20.71 24.14
C PHE A 133 -8.53 21.79 24.22
N ARG A 134 -7.29 21.43 24.54
CA ARG A 134 -6.15 22.35 24.40
C ARG A 134 -5.92 22.69 22.94
N GLN A 135 -5.62 23.97 22.67
CA GLN A 135 -5.36 24.47 21.33
C GLN A 135 -3.87 24.34 20.99
N PHE A 136 -3.59 23.88 19.77
CA PHE A 136 -2.26 23.78 19.19
C PHE A 136 -2.27 24.41 17.79
N THR A 137 -1.15 24.99 17.40
CA THR A 137 -0.96 25.54 16.05
C THR A 137 -0.29 24.50 15.17
N CYS A 138 -0.77 24.30 13.94
CA CYS A 138 -0.14 23.38 13.01
C CYS A 138 1.32 23.78 12.69
N PRO A 139 2.23 22.81 12.48
CA PRO A 139 3.58 23.06 12.03
C PRO A 139 3.62 23.82 10.69
N ALA A 140 4.70 24.57 10.45
CA ALA A 140 4.90 25.34 9.22
C ALA A 140 5.00 24.46 7.96
N ASP A 141 5.42 23.19 8.10
CA ASP A 141 5.48 22.24 7.00
C ASP A 141 4.08 21.78 6.52
N CYS A 142 3.06 21.94 7.37
CA CYS A 142 1.69 21.51 7.10
C CYS A 142 0.65 22.45 7.75
N PRO A 143 0.66 23.75 7.42
CA PRO A 143 -0.05 24.78 8.17
C PRO A 143 -1.57 24.55 8.17
N ASN A 144 -2.10 23.82 7.18
CA ASN A 144 -3.53 23.52 7.04
C ASN A 144 -3.89 22.03 7.22
N SER A 145 -2.90 21.13 7.29
CA SER A 145 -3.09 19.68 7.23
C SER A 145 -2.41 19.00 8.42
N CYS A 146 -2.99 19.21 9.61
CA CYS A 146 -2.54 18.58 10.83
C CYS A 146 -3.73 18.26 11.76
N ASP A 147 -3.49 17.34 12.70
CA ASP A 147 -4.36 17.03 13.84
C ASP A 147 -3.54 16.92 15.13
N VAL A 148 -4.20 16.92 16.29
CA VAL A 148 -3.53 16.65 17.57
C VAL A 148 -3.51 15.15 17.83
N ASP A 149 -2.32 14.59 18.00
CA ASP A 149 -2.18 13.29 18.65
C ASP A 149 -2.48 13.47 20.15
N CYS A 150 -3.62 12.96 20.61
CA CYS A 150 -4.06 13.07 21.99
C CYS A 150 -3.13 12.33 22.98
N HIS A 151 -2.39 11.32 22.53
CA HIS A 151 -1.48 10.55 23.38
C HIS A 151 -0.23 11.35 23.72
N THR A 152 0.39 11.97 22.71
CA THR A 152 1.59 12.82 22.87
C THR A 152 1.25 14.29 23.10
N CYS A 153 -0.02 14.66 23.02
CA CYS A 153 -0.55 16.02 23.13
C CYS A 153 0.17 17.03 22.23
N SER A 154 0.43 16.64 20.99
CA SER A 154 1.22 17.41 20.03
C SER A 154 0.52 17.50 18.67
N PRO A 155 0.66 18.63 17.93
CA PRO A 155 0.14 18.72 16.57
C PRO A 155 1.04 17.95 15.61
N VAL A 156 0.45 17.05 14.81
CA VAL A 156 1.16 16.16 13.89
C VAL A 156 0.57 16.33 12.49
N CYS A 157 1.44 16.56 11.50
CA CYS A 157 1.04 16.58 10.09
C CYS A 157 0.48 15.23 9.67
N ASP A 158 -0.54 15.21 8.81
CA ASP A 158 -1.18 13.95 8.38
C ASP A 158 -0.18 12.96 7.76
N CYS A 159 0.81 13.50 7.05
CA CYS A 159 1.89 12.74 6.44
C CYS A 159 2.92 12.12 7.40
N ASN A 160 2.85 12.44 8.69
CA ASN A 160 3.75 11.90 9.72
C ASN A 160 3.07 10.83 10.59
N LYS A 161 1.83 10.43 10.28
CA LYS A 161 1.09 9.42 11.03
C LYS A 161 1.52 7.99 10.59
N PRO A 162 1.46 6.98 11.48
CA PRO A 162 1.71 5.59 11.12
C PRO A 162 0.84 5.14 9.92
N GLY A 163 1.43 4.41 8.99
CA GLY A 163 0.76 3.97 7.77
C GLY A 163 0.62 5.05 6.67
N ALA A 164 1.04 6.29 6.92
CA ALA A 164 1.07 7.31 5.88
C ALA A 164 2.18 7.03 4.85
N VAL A 165 1.87 7.28 3.57
CA VAL A 165 2.83 7.33 2.48
C VAL A 165 2.76 8.73 1.87
N CYS A 166 3.72 9.57 2.22
CA CYS A 166 3.80 10.96 1.78
C CYS A 166 5.22 11.31 1.35
N GLN A 167 5.35 12.40 0.58
CA GLN A 167 6.64 12.94 0.11
C GLN A 167 7.44 11.92 -0.75
N GLU A 168 8.75 12.14 -0.94
CA GLU A 168 9.66 11.15 -1.53
C GLU A 168 9.67 9.88 -0.67
N PRO A 169 9.68 8.66 -1.25
CA PRO A 169 9.03 7.48 -0.68
C PRO A 169 9.50 7.18 0.74
N ARG A 170 8.70 7.67 1.68
CA ARG A 170 8.85 7.55 3.12
C ARG A 170 7.72 6.67 3.60
N PHE A 171 8.08 5.56 4.24
CA PHE A 171 7.14 4.65 4.88
C PHE A 171 7.23 4.87 6.39
N ILE A 172 6.08 4.99 7.05
CA ILE A 172 6.02 5.07 8.50
C ILE A 172 5.40 3.77 9.00
N GLY A 173 6.22 2.94 9.67
CA GLY A 173 5.80 1.68 10.26
C GLY A 173 4.73 1.89 11.34
N ALA A 174 4.04 0.81 11.71
CA ALA A 174 3.04 0.85 12.79
C ALA A 174 3.63 1.23 14.16
N ASP A 175 4.94 1.02 14.33
CA ASP A 175 5.76 1.45 15.47
C ASP A 175 6.16 2.94 15.42
N GLY A 176 5.76 3.67 14.37
CA GLY A 176 6.11 5.07 14.15
C GLY A 176 7.51 5.27 13.57
N LEU A 177 8.27 4.21 13.28
CA LEU A 177 9.59 4.35 12.67
C LEU A 177 9.47 4.72 11.20
N THR A 178 10.31 5.67 10.80
CA THR A 178 10.38 6.18 9.43
C THR A 178 11.45 5.43 8.64
N PHE A 179 11.07 4.89 7.50
CA PHE A 179 11.96 4.22 6.56
C PHE A 179 11.97 4.95 5.21
N TYR A 180 13.17 5.23 4.71
CA TYR A 180 13.36 5.71 3.36
C TYR A 180 13.64 4.51 2.47
N PHE A 181 12.68 4.16 1.62
CA PHE A 181 12.78 3.01 0.75
C PHE A 181 12.47 3.41 -0.68
N HIS A 182 13.51 3.43 -1.51
CA HIS A 182 13.35 3.67 -2.94
C HIS A 182 13.00 2.37 -3.69
N GLY A 183 13.43 1.20 -3.23
CA GLY A 183 13.26 -0.02 -3.99
C GLY A 183 13.97 0.00 -5.36
N LYS A 184 13.58 -0.91 -6.25
CA LYS A 184 14.08 -1.01 -7.62
C LYS A 184 12.94 -0.83 -8.61
N LYS A 185 13.23 -0.16 -9.72
CA LYS A 185 12.31 -0.02 -10.85
C LYS A 185 11.90 -1.39 -11.39
N ASP A 186 10.62 -1.52 -11.72
CA ASP A 186 9.95 -2.70 -12.28
C ASP A 186 10.15 -3.95 -11.42
N ARG A 187 10.00 -3.80 -10.10
CA ARG A 187 10.13 -4.89 -9.12
C ARG A 187 9.01 -4.85 -8.09
N ASN A 188 8.69 -6.02 -7.56
CA ASN A 188 7.72 -6.21 -6.48
C ASN A 188 8.45 -6.31 -5.14
N PHE A 189 7.87 -5.70 -4.12
CA PHE A 189 8.38 -5.77 -2.74
C PHE A 189 7.23 -6.08 -1.78
N CYS A 190 7.52 -6.88 -0.76
CA CYS A 190 6.61 -7.10 0.34
C CYS A 190 6.71 -5.91 1.31
N LEU A 191 5.59 -5.23 1.55
CA LEU A 191 5.50 -4.11 2.49
C LEU A 191 5.02 -4.59 3.87
N VAL A 192 4.06 -5.51 3.89
CA VAL A 192 3.51 -6.11 5.12
C VAL A 192 3.39 -7.61 4.90
N SER A 193 3.85 -8.40 5.88
CA SER A 193 3.77 -9.84 5.88
C SER A 193 3.29 -10.31 7.25
N ASP A 194 2.15 -11.00 7.26
CA ASP A 194 1.52 -11.65 8.40
C ASP A 194 0.81 -12.92 7.90
N PRO A 195 0.55 -13.94 8.75
CA PRO A 195 -0.14 -15.16 8.33
C PRO A 195 -1.47 -14.97 7.59
N ASN A 196 -2.23 -13.91 7.88
CA ASN A 196 -3.52 -13.64 7.22
C ASN A 196 -3.56 -12.32 6.41
N LEU A 197 -2.46 -11.58 6.35
CA LEU A 197 -2.35 -10.32 5.63
C LEU A 197 -1.02 -10.21 4.90
N HIS A 198 -1.07 -10.09 3.58
CA HIS A 198 0.10 -9.84 2.76
C HIS A 198 -0.15 -8.63 1.87
N ILE A 199 0.72 -7.63 1.95
CA ILE A 199 0.67 -6.45 1.09
C ILE A 199 1.96 -6.37 0.30
N ASN A 200 1.84 -6.56 -1.02
CA ASN A 200 2.93 -6.39 -1.97
C ASN A 200 2.71 -5.13 -2.79
N ALA A 201 3.80 -4.44 -3.14
CA ALA A 201 3.78 -3.26 -3.99
C ALA A 201 4.66 -3.47 -5.23
N HIS A 202 4.12 -3.14 -6.40
CA HIS A 202 4.90 -3.04 -7.64
C HIS A 202 5.42 -1.63 -7.82
N PHE A 203 6.73 -1.49 -7.92
CA PHE A 203 7.39 -0.21 -8.13
C PHE A 203 7.72 -0.03 -9.60
N ILE A 204 7.32 1.10 -10.17
CA ILE A 204 7.81 1.59 -11.46
C ILE A 204 8.87 2.66 -11.21
N GLY A 205 9.55 3.12 -12.26
CA GLY A 205 10.50 4.21 -12.10
C GLY A 205 10.99 4.82 -13.39
N LYS A 206 11.77 5.90 -13.24
CA LYS A 206 12.45 6.59 -14.33
C LYS A 206 13.94 6.64 -14.02
N ARG A 207 14.75 6.18 -14.98
CA ARG A 207 16.20 6.34 -14.94
C ARG A 207 16.58 7.68 -15.55
N ASN A 208 17.39 8.44 -14.85
CA ASN A 208 18.12 9.56 -15.42
C ASN A 208 19.57 9.10 -15.71
N PRO A 209 20.08 9.21 -16.96
CA PRO A 209 21.44 8.80 -17.30
C PRO A 209 22.53 9.48 -16.46
N THR A 210 22.29 10.72 -16.00
CA THR A 210 23.25 11.46 -15.16
C THR A 210 23.17 11.11 -13.68
N MET A 211 22.27 10.22 -13.26
CA MET A 211 22.13 9.81 -11.86
C MET A 211 22.39 8.32 -11.67
N GLY A 212 23.10 8.00 -10.59
CA GLY A 212 23.46 6.61 -10.22
C GLY A 212 22.28 5.73 -9.79
N ARG A 213 21.09 6.30 -9.59
CA ARG A 213 19.89 5.61 -9.08
C ARG A 213 18.66 5.86 -9.94
N ASP A 214 17.67 4.98 -9.81
CA ASP A 214 16.33 5.16 -10.36
C ASP A 214 15.46 5.96 -9.38
N PHE A 215 14.61 6.83 -9.90
CA PHE A 215 13.49 7.38 -9.12
C PHE A 215 12.29 6.47 -9.32
N THR A 216 11.69 6.05 -8.22
CA THR A 216 10.70 4.99 -8.20
C THR A 216 9.43 5.42 -7.48
N TRP A 217 8.32 4.84 -7.91
CA TRP A 217 6.98 5.13 -7.42
C TRP A 217 6.20 3.82 -7.32
N VAL A 218 5.28 3.74 -6.37
CA VAL A 218 4.34 2.61 -6.31
C VAL A 218 3.33 2.76 -7.43
N GLN A 219 3.26 1.77 -8.32
CA GLN A 219 2.25 1.71 -9.38
C GLN A 219 1.00 0.97 -8.90
N SER A 220 1.18 -0.12 -8.16
CA SER A 220 0.08 -0.97 -7.72
C SER A 220 0.38 -1.67 -6.42
N LEU A 221 -0.69 -2.04 -5.74
CA LEU A 221 -0.73 -2.84 -4.53
C LEU A 221 -1.51 -4.13 -4.81
N GLY A 222 -0.93 -5.25 -4.41
CA GLY A 222 -1.62 -6.52 -4.28
C GLY A 222 -1.79 -6.82 -2.80
N ILE A 223 -3.03 -7.01 -2.37
CA ILE A 223 -3.40 -7.26 -0.97
C ILE A 223 -4.05 -8.64 -0.92
N LEU A 224 -3.45 -9.54 -0.16
CA LEU A 224 -4.02 -10.82 0.21
C LEU A 224 -4.50 -10.70 1.65
N PHE A 225 -5.78 -10.95 1.87
CA PHE A 225 -6.38 -10.98 3.21
C PHE A 225 -7.32 -12.18 3.31
N ASP A 226 -6.99 -13.12 4.20
CA ASP A 226 -7.63 -14.44 4.25
C ASP A 226 -7.66 -15.12 2.86
N ASN A 227 -8.85 -15.31 2.28
CA ASN A 227 -9.06 -15.87 0.95
C ASN A 227 -9.36 -14.81 -0.12
N HIS A 228 -9.25 -13.53 0.22
CA HIS A 228 -9.54 -12.42 -0.67
C HIS A 228 -8.29 -11.85 -1.30
N TYR A 229 -8.42 -11.50 -2.58
CA TYR A 229 -7.38 -10.86 -3.36
C TYR A 229 -7.87 -9.51 -3.82
N ILE A 230 -7.24 -8.44 -3.36
CA ILE A 230 -7.55 -7.07 -3.76
C ILE A 230 -6.35 -6.53 -4.52
N TYR A 231 -6.60 -6.06 -5.73
CA TYR A 231 -5.62 -5.35 -6.53
C TYR A 231 -6.08 -3.92 -6.72
N ILE A 232 -5.15 -2.98 -6.50
CA ILE A 232 -5.34 -1.56 -6.77
C ILE A 232 -4.11 -1.10 -7.56
N GLY A 233 -4.31 -0.53 -8.74
CA GLY A 233 -3.21 -0.06 -9.56
C GLY A 233 -3.53 1.18 -10.39
N ALA A 234 -2.52 1.97 -10.70
CA ALA A 234 -2.63 3.10 -11.62
C ALA A 234 -2.32 2.66 -13.06
N ARG A 235 -3.21 3.01 -14.00
CA ARG A 235 -2.99 2.78 -15.44
C ARG A 235 -1.90 3.70 -15.95
N LYS A 236 -0.96 3.14 -16.71
CA LYS A 236 0.08 3.91 -17.38
C LYS A 236 -0.57 4.87 -18.39
N THR A 237 -0.21 6.15 -18.33
CA THR A 237 -0.71 7.18 -19.24
C THR A 237 0.45 7.98 -19.84
N ALA A 238 0.34 8.31 -21.12
CA ALA A 238 1.31 9.17 -21.78
C ALA A 238 1.06 10.66 -21.47
N MET A 239 -0.22 11.05 -21.38
CA MET A 239 -0.64 12.40 -21.01
C MET A 239 -1.63 12.34 -19.85
N TRP A 240 -1.52 13.29 -18.93
CA TRP A 240 -2.43 13.41 -17.80
C TRP A 240 -3.69 14.18 -18.22
N ASN A 241 -4.83 13.81 -17.63
CA ASN A 241 -6.12 14.46 -17.81
C ASN A 241 -6.92 14.22 -16.52
N ASP A 242 -7.27 15.30 -15.82
CA ASP A 242 -7.96 15.26 -14.53
C ASP A 242 -9.39 14.70 -14.61
N ALA A 243 -10.02 14.75 -15.80
CA ALA A 243 -11.37 14.22 -16.00
C ALA A 243 -11.43 12.69 -16.15
N ILE A 244 -10.28 12.00 -16.15
CA ILE A 244 -10.20 10.56 -16.39
C ILE A 244 -9.64 9.86 -15.16
N ASP A 245 -10.47 9.04 -14.52
CA ASP A 245 -10.01 8.09 -13.52
C ASP A 245 -9.13 7.02 -14.18
N ARG A 246 -7.95 6.79 -13.59
CA ARG A 246 -6.95 5.84 -14.07
C ARG A 246 -6.66 4.74 -13.05
N LEU A 247 -7.51 4.59 -12.04
CA LEU A 247 -7.44 3.47 -11.12
C LEU A 247 -7.97 2.18 -11.78
N THR A 248 -7.30 1.08 -11.48
CA THR A 248 -7.71 -0.27 -11.82
C THR A 248 -7.92 -1.02 -10.51
N LEU A 249 -9.14 -1.52 -10.33
CA LEU A 249 -9.54 -2.27 -9.16
C LEU A 249 -9.93 -3.69 -9.59
N SER A 250 -9.46 -4.69 -8.86
CA SER A 250 -10.01 -6.05 -9.01
C SER A 250 -10.09 -6.75 -7.68
N PHE A 251 -11.14 -7.55 -7.52
CA PHE A 251 -11.44 -8.31 -6.33
C PHE A 251 -11.59 -9.79 -6.70
N ASP A 252 -10.94 -10.67 -5.93
CA ASP A 252 -11.05 -12.12 -5.97
C ASP A 252 -10.85 -12.76 -7.35
N ARG A 253 -10.13 -12.07 -8.24
CA ARG A 253 -9.72 -12.62 -9.53
C ARG A 253 -8.34 -13.27 -9.40
N PRO A 254 -8.14 -14.48 -9.96
CA PRO A 254 -6.82 -15.11 -9.98
C PRO A 254 -5.85 -14.21 -10.75
N GLN A 255 -4.75 -13.85 -10.09
CA GLN A 255 -3.66 -13.10 -10.71
C GLN A 255 -3.08 -13.97 -11.84
N ARG A 256 -3.16 -13.49 -13.10
CA ARG A 256 -2.37 -14.10 -14.18
C ARG A 256 -0.95 -13.59 -14.01
N ASP A 257 -0.05 -14.53 -13.77
CA ASP A 257 1.40 -14.36 -13.65
C ASP A 257 2.01 -13.57 -14.82
#